data_AF-A0A7S3GPJ6-F1
#
_entry.id   AF-A0A7S3GPJ6-F1
#
_cell.length_a   1.000
_cell.length_b   1.000
_cell.length_c   1.000
_cell.angle_alpha   90.00
_cell.angle_beta   90.00
_cell.angle_gamma   90.00
#
_symmetry.space_group_name_H-M   'P 1'
#
loop_
_entity.id
_entity.type
_entity.pdbx_description
1 polymer ?
#
loop_
_entity_poly.entity_id
_entity_poly.type
_entity_poly.pdbx_seq_one_letter_code
_entity_poly.pdbx_strand_id
1 'polypeptide(L)'
;KTFLMAIDKDMKTKMLVQVGSKIKKQPSIKDPCGAISCGALSCPAGFAVTEVEGHCCSYCINPNIKLEDAVTGATGAHGGEASTFCKDVWCFPTLCTKAVSNPSESNGQCCTTCPAL
;
A
#
# COMPACT_ATOMS: atom_id res chain seq x y z
N LYS A 1 7.32 -4.99 6.57
CA LYS A 1 5.95 -5.23 6.06
C LYS A 1 6.13 -5.84 4.69
N THR A 2 5.55 -7.00 4.42
CA THR A 2 5.71 -7.69 3.14
C THR A 2 4.42 -7.51 2.34
N PHE A 3 4.51 -7.29 1.03
CA PHE A 3 3.34 -7.12 0.17
C PHE A 3 3.40 -8.15 -0.96
N LEU A 4 2.26 -8.78 -1.23
CA LEU A 4 2.10 -9.74 -2.33
C LEU A 4 1.11 -9.16 -3.35
N MET A 5 1.40 -9.31 -4.64
CA MET A 5 0.41 -8.98 -5.67
C MET A 5 -0.67 -10.06 -5.70
N ALA A 6 -1.93 -9.62 -5.62
CA ALA A 6 -3.09 -10.45 -5.80
C ALA A 6 -4.08 -9.82 -6.78
N ILE A 7 -5.14 -10.55 -7.09
CA ILE A 7 -6.28 -10.08 -7.89
C ILE A 7 -7.54 -10.05 -7.03
N ASP A 8 -8.32 -8.98 -7.15
CA ASP A 8 -9.59 -8.80 -6.44
C ASP A 8 -10.67 -9.80 -6.89
N LYS A 9 -11.82 -9.80 -6.22
CA LYS A 9 -12.97 -10.69 -6.48
C LYS A 9 -13.48 -10.63 -7.93
N ASP A 10 -13.23 -9.54 -8.65
CA ASP A 10 -13.59 -9.40 -10.06
C ASP A 10 -12.66 -10.16 -11.03
N MET A 11 -11.60 -10.80 -10.52
CA MET A 11 -10.58 -11.53 -11.26
C MET A 11 -9.81 -10.68 -12.30
N LYS A 12 -9.82 -9.35 -12.15
CA LYS A 12 -9.21 -8.41 -13.10
C LYS A 12 -8.37 -7.35 -12.40
N THR A 13 -8.86 -6.84 -11.28
CA THR A 13 -8.24 -5.71 -10.60
C THR A 13 -7.06 -6.17 -9.76
N LYS A 14 -5.87 -5.61 -10.04
CA LYS A 14 -4.66 -5.88 -9.27
C LYS A 14 -4.73 -5.17 -7.92
N MET A 15 -4.38 -5.89 -6.87
CA MET A 15 -4.29 -5.35 -5.51
C MET A 15 -3.03 -5.83 -4.80
N LEU A 16 -2.63 -5.12 -3.75
CA LEU A 16 -1.53 -5.53 -2.87
C LEU A 16 -2.10 -6.06 -1.56
N VAL A 17 -1.76 -7.30 -1.22
CA VAL A 17 -2.10 -7.92 0.06
C VAL A 17 -0.92 -7.74 1.00
N GLN A 18 -1.12 -6.96 2.06
CA GLN A 18 -0.13 -6.80 3.11
C GLN A 18 -0.08 -8.05 3.98
N VAL A 19 1.08 -8.70 4.05
CA VAL A 19 1.31 -9.90 4.85
C VAL A 19 2.34 -9.61 5.96
N GLY A 20 2.22 -10.31 7.08
CA GLY A 20 3.17 -10.18 8.20
C GLY A 20 3.07 -8.87 8.99
N SER A 21 1.92 -8.20 8.98
CA SER A 21 1.64 -7.13 9.94
C SER A 21 1.68 -7.73 11.34
N LYS A 22 2.68 -7.39 12.15
CA LYS A 22 2.63 -7.58 13.61
C LYS A 22 1.54 -6.67 14.18
N ILE A 23 0.28 -7.03 13.96
CA ILE A 23 -0.86 -6.44 14.66
C ILE A 23 -0.58 -6.82 16.11
N LYS A 24 -0.25 -5.82 16.96
CA LYS A 24 -0.17 -6.00 18.41
C LYS A 24 -1.44 -6.76 18.77
N LYS A 25 -1.32 -7.95 19.38
CA LYS A 25 -2.47 -8.77 19.81
C LYS A 25 -3.44 -7.86 20.57
N GLN A 26 -4.43 -7.31 19.86
CA GLN A 26 -5.53 -6.60 20.49
C GLN A 26 -6.29 -7.65 21.31
N PRO A 27 -6.96 -7.23 22.40
CA PRO A 27 -7.66 -8.14 23.30
C PRO A 27 -8.45 -9.16 22.48
N SER A 28 -8.22 -10.43 22.79
CA SER A 28 -8.59 -11.61 22.01
C SER A 28 -9.98 -11.49 21.39
N ILE A 29 -10.04 -11.03 20.13
CA ILE A 29 -11.24 -11.14 19.31
C ILE A 29 -11.46 -12.64 19.17
N LYS A 30 -12.50 -13.13 19.86
CA LYS A 30 -12.87 -14.54 19.82
C LYS A 30 -13.39 -14.81 18.42
N ASP A 31 -12.55 -15.44 17.61
CA ASP A 31 -12.84 -15.82 16.23
C ASP A 31 -13.21 -14.63 15.31
N PRO A 32 -12.20 -13.89 14.80
CA PRO A 32 -12.45 -12.78 13.86
C PRO A 32 -13.07 -13.23 12.53
N CYS A 33 -13.07 -14.54 12.25
CA CYS A 33 -13.55 -15.10 11.00
C CYS A 33 -14.94 -15.76 11.13
N GLY A 34 -15.47 -15.92 12.34
CA GLY A 34 -16.67 -16.71 12.62
C GLY A 34 -17.96 -16.22 11.97
N ALA A 35 -18.02 -14.94 11.58
CA ALA A 35 -19.15 -14.37 10.83
C ALA A 35 -18.85 -14.17 9.32
N ILE A 36 -17.65 -14.55 8.86
CA ILE A 36 -17.20 -14.32 7.49
C ILE A 36 -17.38 -15.61 6.69
N SER A 37 -18.20 -15.55 5.64
CA SER A 37 -18.22 -16.58 4.60
C SER A 37 -17.33 -16.12 3.44
N CYS A 38 -16.24 -16.84 3.20
CA CYS A 38 -15.39 -16.58 2.05
C CYS A 38 -16.09 -17.09 0.77
N GLY A 39 -16.05 -16.28 -0.29
CA GLY A 39 -16.59 -16.67 -1.59
C GLY A 39 -15.75 -17.74 -2.28
N ALA A 40 -16.36 -18.46 -3.22
CA ALA A 40 -15.63 -19.38 -4.08
C ALA A 40 -14.63 -18.61 -4.96
N LEU A 41 -13.37 -19.04 -4.95
CA LEU A 41 -12.28 -18.45 -5.72
C LEU A 41 -11.90 -19.37 -6.87
N SER A 42 -11.91 -18.85 -8.09
CA SER A 42 -11.32 -19.47 -9.27
C SER A 42 -10.25 -18.53 -9.80
N CYS A 43 -8.99 -18.84 -9.51
CA CYS A 43 -7.89 -17.96 -9.86
C CYS A 43 -7.55 -18.06 -11.35
N PRO A 44 -7.33 -16.92 -12.04
CA PRO A 44 -6.83 -16.91 -13.40
C PRO A 44 -5.44 -17.56 -13.52
N ALA A 45 -5.06 -17.94 -14.75
CA ALA A 45 -3.76 -18.54 -15.02
C ALA A 45 -2.60 -17.68 -14.48
N GLY A 46 -1.65 -18.34 -13.81
CA GLY A 46 -0.51 -17.70 -13.16
C GLY A 46 -0.78 -17.22 -11.72
N PHE A 47 -2.02 -17.24 -11.25
CA PHE A 47 -2.38 -16.96 -9.86
C PHE A 47 -2.84 -18.24 -9.16
N ALA A 48 -2.43 -18.43 -7.92
CA ALA A 48 -2.79 -19.58 -7.09
C ALA A 48 -3.61 -19.13 -5.88
N VAL A 49 -4.63 -19.91 -5.53
CA VAL A 49 -5.37 -19.75 -4.28
C VAL A 49 -4.40 -19.94 -3.13
N THR A 50 -4.20 -18.90 -2.34
CA THR A 50 -3.21 -18.87 -1.27
C THR A 50 -3.86 -18.36 0.01
N GLU A 51 -3.69 -19.12 1.09
CA GLU A 51 -4.06 -18.68 2.44
C GLU A 51 -2.94 -17.82 3.02
N VAL A 52 -3.32 -16.72 3.66
CA VAL A 52 -2.39 -15.80 4.31
C VAL A 52 -2.65 -15.84 5.82
N GLU A 53 -1.61 -16.12 6.60
CA GLU A 53 -1.72 -16.18 8.05
C GLU A 53 -2.28 -14.87 8.63
N GLY A 54 -3.30 -15.00 9.48
CA GLY A 54 -4.00 -13.88 10.11
C GLY A 54 -5.09 -13.23 9.23
N HIS A 55 -5.34 -13.75 8.03
CA HIS A 55 -6.44 -13.33 7.16
C HIS A 55 -7.53 -14.40 7.14
N CYS A 56 -8.79 -13.98 7.06
CA CYS A 56 -9.91 -14.92 7.12
C CYS A 56 -10.20 -15.64 5.79
N CYS A 57 -9.78 -15.07 4.66
CA CYS A 57 -10.04 -15.63 3.34
C CYS A 57 -8.75 -15.78 2.53
N SER A 58 -8.77 -16.74 1.61
CA SER A 58 -7.71 -16.94 0.63
C SER A 58 -7.76 -15.89 -0.48
N TYR A 59 -6.63 -15.73 -1.17
CA TYR A 59 -6.46 -14.78 -2.27
C TYR A 59 -5.83 -15.46 -3.48
N CYS A 60 -6.07 -14.91 -4.66
CA CYS A 60 -5.36 -15.31 -5.88
C CYS A 60 -4.02 -14.57 -5.94
N ILE A 61 -2.93 -15.23 -5.56
CA ILE A 61 -1.58 -14.65 -5.50
C ILE A 61 -0.71 -15.20 -6.62
N ASN A 62 0.10 -14.35 -7.25
CA ASN A 62 1.12 -14.77 -8.21
C ASN A 62 2.52 -14.58 -7.61
N PRO A 63 3.21 -15.67 -7.20
CA PRO A 63 4.52 -15.58 -6.55
C PRO A 63 5.65 -15.19 -7.51
N ASN A 64 5.43 -15.28 -8.82
CA ASN A 64 6.44 -14.93 -9.82
C ASN A 64 6.54 -13.43 -10.06
N ILE A 65 5.59 -12.65 -9.53
CA ILE A 65 5.59 -11.20 -9.60
C ILE A 65 6.40 -10.68 -8.42
N LYS A 66 7.64 -10.31 -8.71
CA LYS A 66 8.51 -9.63 -7.74
C LYS A 66 8.08 -8.17 -7.64
N LEU A 67 7.57 -7.80 -6.46
CA LEU A 67 7.15 -6.42 -6.18
C LEU A 67 8.34 -5.47 -5.97
N GLU A 68 9.52 -6.05 -5.74
CA GLU A 68 10.78 -5.36 -5.43
C GLU A 68 11.20 -4.38 -6.53
N ASP A 69 10.85 -4.66 -7.78
CA ASP A 69 11.20 -3.82 -8.93
C ASP A 69 10.21 -2.66 -9.19
N ALA A 70 9.01 -2.71 -8.59
CA ALA A 70 7.92 -1.76 -8.87
C ALA A 70 7.49 -0.90 -7.67
N VAL A 71 7.90 -1.26 -6.45
CA VAL A 71 7.49 -0.56 -5.22
C VAL A 71 8.72 -0.08 -4.46
N THR A 72 9.29 1.03 -4.93
CA THR A 72 10.33 1.78 -4.23
C THR A 72 9.81 2.54 -3.00
N GLY A 73 8.51 2.43 -2.68
CA GLY A 73 7.91 3.10 -1.54
C GLY A 73 7.87 4.61 -1.73
N ALA A 74 8.34 5.36 -0.74
CA ALA A 74 8.40 6.82 -0.80
C ALA A 74 9.51 7.36 -1.72
N THR A 75 10.07 6.56 -2.64
CA THR A 75 11.05 6.99 -3.65
C THR A 75 10.67 6.40 -5.03
N GLY A 76 11.29 6.86 -6.13
CA GLY A 76 11.00 6.41 -7.51
C GLY A 76 10.21 7.44 -8.34
N ALA A 77 9.92 7.14 -9.61
CA ALA A 77 9.33 8.11 -10.57
C ALA A 77 7.98 8.71 -10.13
N HIS A 78 7.26 8.04 -9.23
CA HIS A 78 6.00 8.49 -8.62
C HIS A 78 6.05 8.47 -7.08
N GLY A 79 7.22 8.17 -6.51
CA GLY A 79 7.44 8.22 -5.06
C GLY A 79 7.77 9.63 -4.60
N GLY A 80 8.02 9.80 -3.31
CA GLY A 80 8.48 11.06 -2.75
C GLY A 80 10.00 11.23 -2.76
N GLU A 81 10.43 12.37 -2.27
CA GLU A 81 11.83 12.65 -1.93
C GLU A 81 11.92 12.99 -0.44
N ALA A 82 13.05 12.69 0.20
CA ALA A 82 13.21 13.06 1.60
C ALA A 82 13.21 14.60 1.75
N SER A 83 12.45 15.12 2.72
CA SER A 83 12.40 16.54 3.01
C SER A 83 13.76 17.05 3.50
N THR A 84 14.20 18.18 2.96
CA THR A 84 15.40 18.89 3.44
C THR A 84 15.13 19.71 4.70
N PHE A 85 13.87 19.98 5.03
CA PHE A 85 13.47 20.86 6.14
C PHE A 85 12.94 20.11 7.36
N CYS A 86 12.38 18.91 7.17
CA CYS A 86 11.78 18.13 8.23
C CYS A 86 12.33 16.70 8.26
N LYS A 87 12.81 16.29 9.42
CA LYS A 87 13.32 14.92 9.64
C LYS A 87 12.18 13.90 9.49
N ASP A 88 12.50 12.78 8.84
CA ASP A 88 11.60 11.63 8.63
C ASP A 88 10.32 11.96 7.82
N VAL A 89 10.35 13.04 7.03
CA VAL A 89 9.27 13.44 6.13
C VAL A 89 9.66 13.13 4.68
N TRP A 90 8.73 12.55 3.91
CA TRP A 90 8.86 12.36 2.46
C TRP A 90 7.84 13.20 1.71
N CYS A 91 8.31 13.96 0.73
CA CYS A 91 7.55 14.89 -0.08
C CYS A 91 7.25 14.27 -1.44
N PHE A 92 5.97 14.00 -1.70
CA PHE A 92 5.53 13.47 -2.98
C PHE A 92 5.31 14.60 -4.00
N PRO A 93 5.48 14.32 -5.31
CA PRO A 93 5.15 15.27 -6.36
C PRO A 93 3.72 15.77 -6.22
N THR A 94 3.55 17.09 -6.23
CA THR A 94 2.23 17.69 -6.15
C THR A 94 1.52 17.62 -7.50
N LEU A 95 0.21 17.35 -7.52
CA LEU A 95 -0.61 17.38 -8.74
C LEU A 95 -1.16 18.80 -9.06
N CYS A 96 -0.50 19.85 -8.58
CA CYS A 96 -0.98 21.21 -8.78
C CYS A 96 -0.94 21.58 -10.27
N THR A 97 -2.01 22.20 -10.74
CA THR A 97 -2.06 22.80 -12.09
C THR A 97 -1.51 24.22 -12.12
N LYS A 98 -1.39 24.85 -10.94
CA LYS A 98 -0.78 26.17 -10.72
C LYS A 98 0.63 26.02 -10.14
N ALA A 99 1.41 27.10 -10.20
CA ALA A 99 2.73 27.16 -9.58
C ALA A 99 2.66 26.81 -8.09
N VAL A 100 3.61 25.97 -7.65
CA VAL A 100 3.70 25.42 -6.30
C VAL A 100 4.35 26.41 -5.33
N SER A 101 4.05 26.27 -4.04
CA SER A 101 4.79 26.93 -2.96
C SER A 101 5.89 26.00 -2.45
N ASN A 102 7.15 26.40 -2.59
CA ASN A 102 8.29 25.62 -2.13
C ASN A 102 8.51 25.74 -0.61
N PRO A 103 8.97 24.68 0.05
CA PRO A 103 9.33 24.76 1.46
C PRO A 103 10.57 25.63 1.67
N SER A 104 10.56 26.39 2.77
CA SER A 104 11.67 27.24 3.20
C SER A 104 11.72 27.33 4.72
N GLU A 105 12.87 27.72 5.26
CA GLU A 105 13.01 27.99 6.70
C GLU A 105 12.03 29.09 7.18
N SER A 106 11.68 30.02 6.29
CA SER A 106 10.80 31.15 6.60
C SER A 106 9.31 30.83 6.60
N ASN A 107 8.88 29.81 5.84
CA ASN A 107 7.46 29.45 5.75
C ASN A 107 7.09 28.20 6.57
N GLY A 108 8.07 27.53 7.18
CA GLY A 108 7.87 26.39 8.08
C GLY A 108 7.28 25.16 7.40
N GLN A 109 7.25 25.11 6.06
CA GLN A 109 6.71 23.98 5.32
C GLN A 109 7.78 22.89 5.19
N CYS A 110 7.38 21.62 5.33
CA CYS A 110 8.26 20.48 5.11
C CYS A 110 8.36 20.08 3.63
N CYS A 111 7.30 20.32 2.86
CA CYS A 111 7.15 19.87 1.48
C CYS A 111 6.51 20.95 0.62
N THR A 112 6.62 20.80 -0.70
CA THR A 112 5.94 21.64 -1.68
C THR A 112 4.43 21.53 -1.52
N THR A 113 3.72 22.65 -1.57
CA THR A 113 2.27 22.70 -1.40
C THR A 113 1.59 23.34 -2.61
N CYS A 114 0.35 22.93 -2.88
CA CYS A 114 -0.50 23.69 -3.80
C CYS A 114 -0.95 24.97 -3.08
N PRO A 115 -0.94 26.13 -3.76
CA PRO A 115 -1.54 27.33 -3.21
C PRO A 115 -3.04 27.10 -2.95
N ALA A 116 -3.57 27.77 -1.92
CA ALA A 116 -5.02 27.80 -1.67
C ALA A 116 -5.74 28.33 -2.93
N LEU A 117 -6.90 27.74 -3.22
CA LEU A 117 -7.70 28.04 -4.41
C LEU A 117 -8.13 29.50 -4.50
#